data_AF-A0AAJ1ZX85-F1
#
_entry.id   AF-A0AAJ1ZX85-F1
#
_cell.length_a   1.000
_cell.length_b   1.000
_cell.length_c   1.000
_cell.angle_alpha   90.00
_cell.angle_beta   90.00
_cell.angle_gamma   90.00
#
_symmetry.space_group_name_H-M   'P 1'
#
loop_
_entity.id
_entity.type
_entity.pdbx_description
1 polymer ?
#
loop_
_entity_poly.entity_id
_entity_poly.type
_entity_poly.pdbx_seq_one_letter_code
_entity_poly.pdbx_strand_id
1 'polypeptide(L)'
;MSTNVKSMNGDQLRDAIRQAEQDVAVYERLKAAKNRLAELQIEQQARAAAAAQAGAAAAEAAIAQWEVRSIGLTHGGREQGSKVTAAHRVTAWNRRDSREVIQPLDNCDRSLEQAILRAPEKLPAYILALADTPQAAFERWCLARRRGFLSTDASAIKVL
;
A
#
# COMPACT_ATOMS: atom_id res chain seq x y z
N MET A 1 3.67 -4.27 55.69
CA MET A 1 4.08 -4.09 57.09
C MET A 1 4.91 -2.82 57.16
N SER A 2 4.45 -1.79 57.87
CA SER A 2 5.20 -0.53 58.01
C SER A 2 6.07 -0.62 59.25
N THR A 3 7.39 -0.67 59.08
CA THR A 3 8.36 -0.83 60.18
C THR A 3 8.43 0.48 60.96
N ASN A 4 8.09 0.46 62.25
CA ASN A 4 8.09 1.66 63.08
C ASN A 4 9.51 1.98 63.55
N VAL A 5 10.20 2.86 62.83
CA VAL A 5 11.61 3.24 63.02
C VAL A 5 11.93 3.68 64.46
N LYS A 6 10.95 4.21 65.19
CA LYS A 6 11.08 4.64 66.60
C LYS A 6 11.31 3.49 67.60
N SER A 7 11.07 2.23 67.18
CA SER A 7 11.22 1.04 68.02
C SER A 7 12.48 0.22 67.73
N MET A 8 13.35 0.69 66.82
CA MET A 8 14.51 -0.06 66.34
C MET A 8 15.76 0.22 67.19
N ASN A 9 16.51 -0.84 67.48
CA ASN A 9 17.77 -0.78 68.22
C ASN A 9 18.89 -0.19 67.33
N GLY A 10 20.01 0.24 67.91
CA GLY A 10 21.10 0.89 67.16
C GLY A 10 21.68 0.07 65.98
N ASP A 11 21.72 -1.26 66.10
CA ASP A 11 22.17 -2.14 65.00
C ASP A 11 21.10 -2.32 63.92
N GLN A 12 19.83 -2.42 64.32
CA GLN A 12 18.71 -2.49 63.39
C GLN A 12 18.54 -1.19 62.58
N LEU A 13 18.79 -0.03 63.21
CA LEU A 13 18.82 1.27 62.53
C LEU A 13 19.93 1.34 61.48
N ARG A 14 21.12 0.81 61.79
CA ARG A 14 22.25 0.77 60.83
C ARG A 14 21.95 -0.12 59.63
N ASP A 15 21.36 -1.29 59.85
CA ASP A 15 20.98 -2.18 58.76
C ASP A 15 19.83 -1.61 57.91
N ALA A 16 18.86 -0.93 58.53
CA ALA A 16 17.79 -0.24 57.81
C ALA A 16 18.30 0.92 56.94
N ILE A 17 19.28 1.70 57.44
CA ILE A 17 19.93 2.76 56.66
C ILE A 17 20.70 2.15 55.48
N ARG A 18 21.46 1.08 55.69
CA ARG A 18 22.18 0.39 54.62
C ARG A 18 21.24 -0.15 53.55
N GLN A 19 20.09 -0.71 53.94
CA GLN A 19 19.08 -1.17 53.00
C GLN A 19 18.45 -0.01 52.23
N ALA A 20 18.13 1.10 52.90
CA ALA A 20 17.57 2.28 52.23
C ALA A 20 18.56 2.90 51.21
N GLU A 21 19.86 2.91 51.50
CA GLU A 21 20.89 3.35 50.55
C GLU A 21 20.94 2.44 49.30
N GLN A 22 20.80 1.13 49.48
CA GLN A 22 20.71 0.18 48.37
C GLN A 22 19.44 0.39 47.55
N ASP A 23 18.30 0.60 48.20
CA ASP A 23 17.01 0.83 47.54
C ASP A 23 17.03 2.13 46.72
N VAL A 24 17.67 3.20 47.24
CA VAL A 24 17.90 4.46 46.50
C VAL A 24 18.76 4.22 45.26
N ALA A 25 19.84 3.44 45.37
CA ALA A 25 20.69 3.10 44.23
C ALA A 25 19.94 2.29 43.16
N VAL A 26 19.06 1.37 43.57
CA VAL A 26 18.19 0.61 42.65
C VAL A 26 17.18 1.53 41.98
N TYR A 27 16.57 2.44 42.74
CA TYR A 27 15.60 3.41 42.20
C TYR A 27 16.21 4.30 41.13
N GLU A 28 17.41 4.84 41.35
CA GLU A 28 18.10 5.67 40.35
C GLU A 28 18.44 4.87 39.07
N ARG A 29 18.82 3.60 39.20
CA ARG A 29 19.02 2.72 38.04
C ARG A 29 17.72 2.47 37.28
N LEU A 30 16.61 2.23 37.97
CA LEU A 30 15.30 2.04 37.34
C LEU A 30 14.82 3.31 36.64
N LYS A 31 15.05 4.48 37.23
CA LYS A 31 14.75 5.78 36.63
C LYS A 31 15.57 6.01 35.36
N ALA A 32 16.87 5.72 35.40
CA ALA A 32 17.72 5.79 34.21
C ALA A 32 17.27 4.80 33.11
N ALA A 33 16.90 3.58 33.49
CA ALA A 33 16.37 2.58 32.56
C ALA A 33 15.03 3.02 31.92
N LYS A 34 14.14 3.64 32.70
CA LYS A 34 12.88 4.22 32.18
C LYS A 34 13.14 5.31 31.14
N ASN A 35 14.07 6.21 31.40
CA ASN A 35 14.42 7.27 30.45
C ASN A 35 14.98 6.68 29.14
N ARG A 36 15.88 5.71 29.25
CA ARG A 36 16.44 5.01 28.09
C ARG A 36 15.40 4.23 27.30
N LEU A 37 14.41 3.64 27.98
CA LEU A 37 13.29 2.98 27.32
C LEU A 37 12.40 3.96 26.56
N ALA A 38 12.14 5.15 27.12
CA ALA A 38 11.40 6.20 26.44
C ALA A 38 12.14 6.71 25.19
N GLU A 39 13.45 6.92 25.28
CA GLU A 39 14.30 7.29 24.13
C GLU A 39 14.23 6.24 23.00
N LEU A 40 14.36 4.95 23.35
CA LEU A 40 14.28 3.85 22.38
C LEU A 40 12.89 3.74 21.74
N GLN A 41 11.81 4.00 22.48
CA GLN A 41 10.46 4.02 21.94
C GLN A 41 10.27 5.16 20.92
N ILE A 42 10.79 6.35 21.22
CA ILE A 42 10.77 7.49 20.28
C ILE A 42 11.55 7.14 19.02
N GLU A 43 12.74 6.56 19.16
CA GLU A 43 13.55 6.14 18.02
C GLU A 43 12.85 5.07 17.17
N GLN A 44 12.20 4.09 17.80
CA GLN A 44 11.44 3.06 17.08
C GLN A 44 10.26 3.67 16.30
N GLN A 45 9.52 4.60 16.91
CA GLN A 45 8.42 5.30 16.22
C GLN A 45 8.93 6.12 15.04
N ALA A 46 10.05 6.84 15.21
CA ALA A 46 10.67 7.60 14.12
C ALA A 46 11.12 6.68 12.96
N ARG A 47 11.74 5.53 13.28
CA ARG A 47 12.13 4.53 12.27
C ARG A 47 10.91 3.93 11.56
N ALA A 48 9.83 3.64 12.28
CA ALA A 48 8.58 3.13 11.69
C ALA A 48 7.94 4.16 10.74
N ALA A 49 7.92 5.43 11.13
CA ALA A 49 7.43 6.51 10.28
C ALA A 49 8.31 6.70 9.02
N ALA A 50 9.63 6.66 9.17
CA ALA A 50 10.56 6.73 8.05
C ALA A 50 10.40 5.53 7.10
N ALA A 51 10.21 4.32 7.63
CA ALA A 51 9.96 3.13 6.82
C ALA A 51 8.63 3.22 6.06
N ALA A 52 7.57 3.74 6.69
CA ALA A 52 6.29 3.96 6.03
C ALA A 52 6.38 4.99 4.90
N GLN A 53 7.09 6.11 5.12
CA GLN A 53 7.34 7.12 4.09
C GLN A 53 8.18 6.58 2.94
N ALA A 54 9.24 5.82 3.23
CA ALA A 54 10.06 5.18 2.20
C ALA A 54 9.25 4.18 1.37
N GLY A 55 8.38 3.39 2.01
CA GLY A 55 7.46 2.47 1.32
C GLY A 55 6.48 3.21 0.41
N ALA A 56 5.91 4.33 0.88
CA ALA A 56 5.02 5.16 0.07
C ALA A 56 5.75 5.77 -1.13
N ALA A 57 6.96 6.31 -0.93
CA ALA A 57 7.77 6.85 -2.01
C ALA A 57 8.18 5.79 -3.05
N ALA A 58 8.50 4.57 -2.61
CA ALA A 58 8.81 3.46 -3.49
C ALA A 58 7.58 3.03 -4.32
N ALA A 59 6.39 2.97 -3.72
CA ALA A 59 5.15 2.69 -4.42
C ALA A 59 4.83 3.79 -5.44
N GLU A 60 5.02 5.06 -5.06
CA GLU A 60 4.82 6.21 -5.95
C GLU A 60 5.78 6.17 -7.15
N ALA A 61 7.06 5.87 -6.92
CA ALA A 61 8.04 5.70 -7.99
C ALA A 61 7.67 4.55 -8.94
N ALA A 62 7.15 3.43 -8.40
CA ALA A 62 6.68 2.30 -9.20
C ALA A 62 5.43 2.62 -10.03
N ILE A 63 4.60 3.57 -9.61
CA ILE A 63 3.46 4.06 -10.40
C ILE A 63 3.96 5.07 -11.45
N ALA A 64 4.81 6.02 -11.06
CA ALA A 64 5.31 7.10 -11.91
C ALA A 64 6.20 6.60 -13.07
N GLN A 65 6.75 5.39 -12.98
CA GLN A 65 7.48 4.77 -14.09
C GLN A 65 6.59 4.47 -15.30
N TRP A 66 5.27 4.37 -15.10
CA TRP A 66 4.32 4.02 -16.14
C TRP A 66 3.69 5.25 -16.77
N GLU A 67 3.78 5.34 -18.09
CA GLU A 67 3.04 6.32 -18.87
C GLU A 67 1.97 5.61 -19.69
N VAL A 68 0.71 5.77 -19.30
CA VAL A 68 -0.44 5.18 -20.00
C VAL A 68 -0.68 5.96 -21.29
N ARG A 69 -0.40 5.34 -22.45
CA ARG A 69 -0.55 6.00 -23.76
C ARG A 69 -1.97 5.88 -24.27
N SER A 70 -2.53 4.68 -24.24
CA SER A 70 -3.87 4.39 -24.72
C SER A 70 -4.48 3.15 -24.07
N ILE A 71 -5.80 3.13 -23.99
CA ILE A 71 -6.58 1.94 -23.61
C ILE A 71 -7.63 1.74 -24.69
N GLY A 72 -7.54 0.66 -25.44
CA GLY A 72 -8.35 0.48 -26.65
C GLY A 72 -8.46 -0.97 -27.09
N LEU A 73 -9.37 -1.21 -28.04
CA LEU A 73 -9.51 -2.52 -28.67
C LEU A 73 -8.27 -2.81 -29.51
N THR A 74 -7.56 -3.88 -29.16
CA THR A 74 -6.55 -4.45 -30.04
C THR A 74 -7.10 -5.74 -30.63
N HIS A 75 -7.11 -5.83 -31.96
CA HIS A 75 -7.51 -7.05 -32.65
C HIS A 75 -6.32 -8.02 -32.62
N GLY A 76 -6.49 -9.20 -32.03
CA GLY A 76 -5.48 -10.24 -32.07
C GLY A 76 -5.16 -10.59 -33.54
N GLY A 77 -3.89 -10.64 -33.90
CA GLY A 77 -3.46 -11.08 -35.23
C GLY A 77 -4.00 -12.48 -35.51
N ARG A 78 -4.71 -12.61 -36.64
CA ARG A 78 -5.31 -13.83 -37.25
C ARG A 78 -5.22 -15.10 -36.38
N GLU A 79 -6.29 -15.41 -35.65
CA GLU A 79 -6.56 -16.81 -35.29
C GLU A 79 -7.30 -17.49 -36.43
N GLN A 80 -6.75 -18.61 -36.91
CA GLN A 80 -7.41 -19.54 -37.81
C GLN A 80 -8.78 -19.92 -37.23
N GLY A 81 -9.86 -19.43 -37.85
CA GLY A 81 -11.23 -19.81 -37.46
C GLY A 81 -12.09 -18.65 -36.98
N SER A 82 -12.44 -17.73 -37.89
CA SER A 82 -13.68 -16.94 -37.92
C SER A 82 -14.18 -16.17 -36.68
N LYS A 83 -13.38 -15.89 -35.65
CA LYS A 83 -13.74 -14.92 -34.62
C LYS A 83 -12.56 -14.03 -34.27
N VAL A 84 -12.59 -12.78 -34.72
CA VAL A 84 -11.70 -11.74 -34.20
C VAL A 84 -12.26 -11.33 -32.84
N THR A 85 -11.70 -11.87 -31.76
CA THR A 85 -12.03 -11.40 -30.41
C THR A 85 -11.29 -10.09 -30.16
N ALA A 86 -11.98 -8.98 -30.40
CA ALA A 86 -11.45 -7.67 -30.05
C ALA A 86 -11.40 -7.58 -28.51
N ALA A 87 -10.21 -7.39 -27.94
CA ALA A 87 -10.02 -7.28 -26.50
C ALA A 87 -9.43 -5.91 -26.16
N HIS A 88 -9.94 -5.29 -25.09
CA HIS A 88 -9.35 -4.07 -24.56
C HIS A 88 -7.99 -4.36 -23.94
N ARG A 89 -6.98 -3.64 -24.42
CA ARG A 89 -5.63 -3.68 -23.90
C ARG A 89 -5.19 -2.29 -23.49
N VAL A 90 -4.33 -2.26 -22.49
CA VAL A 90 -3.60 -1.08 -22.08
C VAL A 90 -2.28 -1.10 -22.81
N THR A 91 -1.98 -0.02 -23.50
CA THR A 91 -0.65 0.26 -24.04
C THR A 91 0.00 1.30 -23.15
N ALA A 92 1.05 0.89 -22.45
CA ALA A 92 1.80 1.76 -21.55
C ALA A 92 3.29 1.74 -21.90
N TRP A 93 3.94 2.88 -21.71
CA TRP A 93 5.38 2.99 -21.82
C TRP A 93 6.01 2.86 -20.43
N ASN A 94 6.88 1.88 -20.26
CA ASN A 94 7.72 1.76 -19.07
C ASN A 94 8.92 2.70 -19.24
N ARG A 95 8.96 3.79 -18.48
CA ARG A 95 10.04 4.78 -18.51
C ARG A 95 11.36 4.24 -17.98
N ARG A 96 11.31 3.27 -17.06
CA ARG A 96 12.50 2.65 -16.46
C ARG A 96 13.27 1.82 -17.50
N ASP A 97 12.54 0.98 -18.23
CA ASP A 97 13.14 0.01 -19.16
C ASP A 97 13.07 0.47 -20.63
N SER A 98 12.47 1.64 -20.88
CA SER A 98 12.25 2.21 -22.22
C SER A 98 11.59 1.23 -23.19
N ARG A 99 10.52 0.58 -22.73
CA ARG A 99 9.77 -0.42 -23.49
C ARG A 99 8.28 -0.16 -23.44
N GLU A 100 7.62 -0.47 -24.54
CA GLU A 100 6.17 -0.51 -24.61
C GLU A 100 5.68 -1.86 -24.09
N VAL A 101 4.72 -1.81 -23.18
CA VAL A 101 4.03 -2.96 -22.61
C VAL A 101 2.58 -2.89 -23.05
N ILE A 102 2.12 -3.96 -23.67
CA ILE A 102 0.73 -4.12 -24.08
C ILE A 102 0.17 -5.27 -23.26
N GLN A 103 -0.74 -4.96 -22.34
CA GLN A 103 -1.35 -5.98 -21.49
C GLN A 103 -2.87 -5.94 -21.53
N PRO A 104 -3.54 -7.09 -21.37
CA PRO A 104 -4.97 -7.14 -21.11
C PRO A 104 -5.32 -6.30 -19.88
N LEU A 105 -6.38 -5.48 -19.96
CA LEU A 105 -6.78 -4.58 -18.86
C LEU A 105 -7.11 -5.33 -17.54
N ASP A 106 -7.48 -6.62 -17.61
CA ASP A 106 -7.83 -7.53 -16.51
C ASP A 106 -6.62 -8.14 -15.82
N ASN A 107 -5.54 -8.27 -16.56
CA ASN A 107 -4.29 -8.81 -16.04
C ASN A 107 -3.30 -7.66 -15.77
N CYS A 108 -3.82 -6.47 -15.50
CA CYS A 108 -2.97 -5.34 -15.17
C CYS A 108 -2.32 -5.55 -13.82
N ASP A 109 -1.00 -5.35 -13.77
CA ASP A 109 -0.33 -5.24 -12.48
C ASP A 109 -0.87 -4.06 -11.67
N ARG A 110 -0.73 -4.14 -10.34
CA ARG A 110 -1.28 -3.14 -9.42
C ARG A 110 -0.69 -1.74 -9.63
N SER A 111 0.57 -1.63 -10.05
CA SER A 111 1.23 -0.34 -10.27
C SER A 111 0.69 0.36 -11.52
N LEU A 112 0.44 -0.40 -12.58
CA LEU A 112 -0.13 0.07 -13.83
C LEU A 112 -1.64 0.31 -13.69
N GLU A 113 -2.36 -0.48 -12.90
CA GLU A 113 -3.74 -0.17 -12.50
C GLU A 113 -3.83 1.23 -11.86
N GLN A 114 -2.97 1.51 -10.87
CA GLN A 114 -2.94 2.83 -10.22
C GLN A 114 -2.53 3.96 -11.17
N ALA A 115 -1.64 3.68 -12.14
CA ALA A 115 -1.30 4.65 -13.18
C ALA A 115 -2.49 4.96 -14.10
N ILE A 116 -3.32 3.95 -14.44
CA ILE A 116 -4.55 4.13 -15.23
C ILE A 116 -5.56 4.98 -14.47
N LEU A 117 -5.74 4.73 -13.17
CA LEU A 117 -6.69 5.50 -12.34
C LEU A 117 -6.31 6.98 -12.21
N ARG A 118 -5.03 7.32 -12.42
CA ARG A 118 -4.54 8.72 -12.47
C ARG A 118 -4.69 9.38 -13.84
N ALA A 119 -4.94 8.59 -14.88
CA ALA A 119 -5.17 9.04 -16.24
C ALA A 119 -6.56 8.57 -16.72
N PRO A 120 -7.66 8.96 -16.03
CA PRO A 120 -9.00 8.46 -16.32
C PRO A 120 -9.47 8.81 -17.74
N GLU A 121 -8.95 9.87 -18.34
CA GLU A 121 -9.23 10.28 -19.72
C GLU A 121 -8.73 9.26 -20.76
N LYS A 122 -7.84 8.34 -20.37
CA LYS A 122 -7.36 7.25 -21.23
C LYS A 122 -8.32 6.08 -21.27
N LEU A 123 -9.26 5.98 -20.33
CA LEU A 123 -10.26 4.91 -20.33
C LEU A 123 -11.27 5.09 -21.47
N PRO A 124 -11.80 3.99 -22.04
CA PRO A 124 -12.81 4.08 -23.07
C PRO A 124 -14.09 4.80 -22.60
N ALA A 125 -14.61 5.71 -23.44
CA ALA A 125 -15.74 6.58 -23.08
C ALA A 125 -17.01 5.83 -22.65
N TYR A 126 -17.31 4.67 -23.27
CA TYR A 126 -18.48 3.87 -22.88
C TYR A 126 -18.27 3.15 -21.53
N ILE A 127 -17.03 2.91 -21.09
CA ILE A 127 -16.73 2.40 -19.74
C ILE A 127 -16.90 3.52 -18.72
N LEU A 128 -16.42 4.73 -19.07
CA LEU A 128 -16.61 5.93 -18.24
C LEU A 128 -18.11 6.29 -18.09
N ALA A 129 -18.90 6.17 -19.16
CA ALA A 129 -20.34 6.44 -19.11
C ALA A 129 -21.10 5.45 -18.21
N LEU A 130 -20.55 4.26 -18.02
CA LEU A 130 -21.14 3.23 -17.16
C LEU A 130 -20.75 3.39 -15.69
N ALA A 131 -19.96 4.39 -15.28
CA ALA A 131 -19.49 4.53 -13.90
C ALA A 131 -19.24 5.96 -13.43
N ASP A 132 -19.61 6.25 -12.18
CA ASP A 132 -19.45 7.58 -11.59
C ASP A 132 -18.01 7.88 -11.17
N THR A 133 -17.15 6.85 -11.09
CA THR A 133 -15.73 6.99 -10.74
C THR A 133 -14.84 6.11 -11.63
N PRO A 134 -13.57 6.50 -11.87
CA PRO A 134 -12.61 5.68 -12.63
C PRO A 134 -12.42 4.27 -12.04
N GLN A 135 -12.46 4.16 -10.70
CA GLN A 135 -12.37 2.89 -9.98
C GLN A 135 -13.58 1.99 -10.29
N ALA A 136 -14.79 2.53 -10.16
CA ALA A 136 -16.00 1.79 -10.49
C ALA A 136 -16.04 1.38 -11.97
N ALA A 137 -15.46 2.20 -12.85
CA ALA A 137 -15.34 1.90 -14.28
C ALA A 137 -14.42 0.68 -14.53
N PHE A 138 -13.26 0.65 -13.86
CA PHE A 138 -12.32 -0.48 -13.92
C PHE A 138 -12.94 -1.77 -13.34
N GLU A 139 -13.58 -1.69 -12.18
CA GLU A 139 -14.24 -2.84 -11.53
C GLU A 139 -15.39 -3.40 -12.37
N ARG A 140 -16.27 -2.53 -12.91
CA ARG A 140 -17.39 -2.93 -13.77
C ARG A 140 -16.89 -3.63 -15.02
N TRP A 141 -15.78 -3.19 -15.59
CA TRP A 141 -15.15 -3.86 -16.72
C TRP A 141 -14.57 -5.24 -16.33
N CYS A 142 -13.83 -5.34 -15.23
CA CYS A 142 -13.27 -6.61 -14.74
C CYS A 142 -14.37 -7.66 -14.53
N LEU A 143 -15.51 -7.22 -13.97
CA LEU A 143 -16.70 -8.06 -13.79
C LEU A 143 -17.36 -8.44 -15.11
N ALA A 144 -17.55 -7.50 -16.03
CA ALA A 144 -18.18 -7.75 -17.33
C ALA A 144 -17.36 -8.73 -18.17
N ARG A 145 -16.02 -8.65 -18.13
CA ARG A 145 -15.15 -9.59 -18.85
C ARG A 145 -15.20 -10.99 -18.27
N ARG A 146 -15.08 -11.13 -16.95
CA ARG A 146 -15.12 -12.44 -16.27
C ARG A 146 -16.44 -13.18 -16.53
N ARG A 147 -17.53 -12.44 -16.73
CA ARG A 147 -18.85 -13.00 -17.06
C ARG A 147 -19.09 -13.20 -18.56
N GLY A 148 -18.11 -12.93 -19.42
CA GLY A 148 -18.23 -13.08 -20.87
C GLY A 148 -19.09 -12.01 -21.56
N PHE A 149 -19.51 -10.95 -20.85
CA PHE A 149 -20.33 -9.88 -21.42
C PHE A 149 -19.53 -8.95 -22.35
N LEU A 150 -18.20 -8.92 -22.22
CA LEU A 150 -17.32 -8.13 -23.08
C LEU A 150 -16.79 -8.93 -24.28
N SER A 151 -17.08 -10.23 -24.35
CA SER A 151 -16.70 -11.08 -25.48
C SER A 151 -17.89 -11.27 -26.41
N THR A 152 -18.36 -10.21 -27.07
CA THR A 152 -19.22 -10.37 -28.26
C THR A 152 -19.29 -9.07 -29.05
N ASP A 153 -18.91 -9.19 -30.32
CA ASP A 153 -19.22 -8.35 -31.47
C ASP A 153 -19.52 -6.86 -31.24
N ALA A 154 -18.65 -6.02 -31.78
CA ALA A 154 -18.87 -4.59 -32.00
C ALA A 154 -20.18 -4.24 -32.76
N SER A 155 -20.95 -5.23 -33.23
CA SER A 155 -22.29 -5.06 -33.79
C SER A 155 -23.37 -4.81 -32.73
N ALA A 156 -23.13 -5.11 -31.45
CA ALA A 156 -24.10 -4.88 -30.37
C ALA A 156 -24.08 -3.44 -29.82
N ILE A 157 -23.05 -2.64 -30.14
CA ILE A 157 -23.02 -1.19 -29.88
C ILE A 157 -23.48 -0.45 -31.14
N LYS A 158 -24.62 -0.86 -31.69
CA LYS A 158 -25.46 -0.02 -32.52
C LYS A 158 -26.86 -0.16 -31.94
N VAL A 159 -27.43 0.97 -31.54
CA VAL A 159 -28.78 1.12 -30.98
C VAL A 159 -28.85 0.89 -29.45
N LEU A 160 -28.53 1.94 -28.70
CA LEU A 160 -29.48 2.57 -27.78
C LEU A 160 -29.47 4.08 -28.06
#